data_AF-A0A2B7GUW8-F1
#
_entry.id   AF-A0A2B7GUW8-F1
#
_cell.length_a   1.000
_cell.length_b   1.000
_cell.length_c   1.000
_cell.angle_alpha   90.00
_cell.angle_beta   90.00
_cell.angle_gamma   90.00
#
_symmetry.space_group_name_H-M   'P 1'
#
loop_
_entity.id
_entity.type
_entity.pdbx_description
1 polymer ?
#
loop_
_entity_poly.entity_id
_entity_poly.type
_entity_poly.pdbx_seq_one_letter_code
_entity_poly.pdbx_strand_id
1 'polypeptide(L)' 'MPTTNNRVREAFEENRIIRRLASDPPAGNLEGGEMWFNTTDGAWRGYDGSSYVTFDVTADA' A
#
# COMPACT_ATOMS: atom_id res chain seq x y z
N MET A 1 -9.40 -1.52 23.52
CA MET A 1 -9.72 -0.28 22.77
C MET A 1 -8.47 0.09 21.98
N PRO A 2 -8.55 0.34 20.67
CA PRO A 2 -7.39 0.77 19.90
C PRO A 2 -6.85 2.08 20.48
N THR A 3 -5.53 2.19 20.56
CA THR A 3 -4.88 3.40 21.08
C THR A 3 -5.17 4.57 20.15
N THR A 4 -5.08 5.80 20.67
CA THR A 4 -5.17 7.02 19.84
C THR A 4 -4.20 6.96 18.65
N ASN A 5 -3.01 6.37 18.83
CA ASN A 5 -2.05 6.18 17.75
C ASN A 5 -2.53 5.19 16.68
N ASN A 6 -3.24 4.12 17.05
CA ASN A 6 -3.85 3.22 16.07
C ASN A 6 -4.95 3.92 15.28
N ARG A 7 -5.78 4.74 15.94
CA ARG A 7 -6.85 5.50 15.27
C ARG A 7 -6.31 6.61 14.37
N VAL A 8 -5.22 7.27 14.77
CA VAL A 8 -4.54 8.27 13.94
C VAL A 8 -3.85 7.60 12.75
N ARG A 9 -3.29 6.40 12.92
CA ARG A 9 -2.74 5.60 11.81
C ARG A 9 -3.83 5.17 10.82
N GLU A 10 -4.93 4.60 11.30
CA GLU A 10 -6.08 4.24 10.47
C GLU A 10 -6.61 5.47 9.72
N ALA A 11 -6.85 6.58 10.40
CA ALA A 11 -7.32 7.82 9.76
C ALA A 11 -6.32 8.39 8.74
N PHE A 12 -5.01 8.28 8.98
CA PHE A 12 -3.98 8.75 8.05
C PHE A 12 -3.82 7.80 6.85
N GLU A 13 -4.05 6.50 7.03
CA GLU A 13 -4.07 5.51 5.96
C GLU A 13 -5.36 5.60 5.12
N GLU A 14 -6.50 5.92 5.73
CA GLU A 14 -7.79 6.15 5.05
C GLU A 14 -7.82 7.46 4.25
N ASN A 15 -7.20 8.53 4.76
CA ASN A 15 -7.23 9.87 4.11
C ASN A 15 -6.05 10.13 3.17
N ARG A 16 -5.08 9.22 3.08
CA ARG A 16 -4.02 9.29 2.08
C ARG A 16 -4.48 8.50 0.86
N ILE A 17 -4.78 9.22 -0.23
CA ILE A 17 -5.24 8.64 -1.50
C ILE A 17 -4.33 7.47 -1.95
N ILE A 18 -3.04 7.49 -1.57
CA ILE A 18 -2.10 6.40 -1.81
C ILE A 18 -1.17 6.16 -0.60
N ARG A 19 -1.09 4.91 -0.13
CA ARG A 19 -0.15 4.48 0.93
C ARG A 19 1.31 4.54 0.44
N ARG A 20 2.24 5.06 1.26
CA ARG A 20 3.70 5.00 1.03
C ARG A 20 4.33 4.16 2.14
N LEU A 21 4.95 3.05 1.79
CA LEU A 21 5.45 2.04 2.73
C LEU A 21 6.90 1.68 2.40
N ALA A 22 7.69 1.27 3.38
CA ALA A 22 9.07 0.82 3.14
C ALA A 22 9.17 -0.68 2.80
N SER A 23 8.06 -1.41 2.95
CA SER A 23 7.95 -2.85 2.69
C SER A 23 6.49 -3.20 2.38
N ASP A 24 6.27 -4.38 1.81
CA ASP A 24 4.91 -4.86 1.54
C ASP A 24 4.15 -5.14 2.86
N PRO A 25 2.85 -4.77 2.96
CA PRO A 25 2.00 -5.18 4.05
C PRO A 25 1.84 -6.70 4.08
N PRO A 26 1.61 -7.32 5.25
CA PRO A 26 1.29 -8.75 5.33
C PRO A 26 0.05 -9.10 4.51
N ALA A 27 0.09 -10.18 3.72
CA ALA A 27 -1.00 -10.58 2.83
C ALA A 27 -2.33 -10.83 3.57
N GLY A 28 -2.29 -11.25 4.83
CA GLY A 28 -3.50 -11.45 5.65
C GLY A 28 -4.27 -10.16 5.98
N ASN A 29 -3.70 -8.99 5.66
CA ASN A 29 -4.34 -7.68 5.83
C ASN A 29 -4.79 -7.08 4.48
N LEU A 30 -4.73 -7.84 3.39
CA LEU A 30 -5.04 -7.41 2.03
C LEU A 30 -6.15 -8.27 1.45
N GLU A 31 -7.11 -7.64 0.79
CA GLU A 31 -8.25 -8.31 0.14
C GLU A 31 -8.05 -8.42 -1.39
N GLY A 32 -7.19 -7.60 -1.98
CA GLY A 32 -6.94 -7.52 -3.42
C GLY A 32 -7.44 -6.20 -4.01
N GLY A 33 -6.64 -5.62 -4.91
CA GLY A 33 -6.88 -4.32 -5.53
C GLY A 33 -6.22 -3.14 -4.80
N GLU A 34 -5.56 -3.38 -3.67
CA GLU A 34 -4.78 -2.35 -2.99
C GLU A 34 -3.48 -2.06 -3.71
N MET A 35 -3.10 -0.78 -3.71
CA MET A 35 -1.84 -0.30 -4.25
C MET A 35 -1.15 0.63 -3.26
N TRP A 36 0.18 0.62 -3.28
CA TRP A 36 1.03 1.48 -2.48
C TRP A 36 2.34 1.78 -3.21
N PHE A 37 3.01 2.84 -2.81
CA PHE A 37 4.37 3.14 -3.28
C PHE A 37 5.38 2.62 -2.27
N ASN A 38 6.25 1.70 -2.69
CA ASN A 38 7.36 1.19 -1.91
C ASN A 38 8.53 2.18 -1.97
N THR A 39 8.85 2.80 -0.83
CA THR A 39 9.88 3.83 -0.74
C THR A 39 11.30 3.28 -0.71
N THR A 40 11.47 1.99 -0.41
CA THR A 40 12.79 1.32 -0.42
C THR A 40 13.20 1.03 -1.86
N ASP A 41 12.28 0.45 -2.63
CA ASP A 41 12.53 0.05 -4.01
C ASP A 41 12.21 1.16 -5.02
N GLY A 42 11.55 2.23 -4.57
CA GLY A 42 11.11 3.34 -5.42
C GLY A 42 10.03 2.94 -6.43
N ALA A 43 9.28 1.87 -6.16
CA ALA A 43 8.38 1.23 -7.10
C ALA A 43 6.92 1.23 -6.63
N TRP A 44 6.00 1.21 -7.59
CA TRP A 44 4.58 0.97 -7.31
C TRP A 44 4.35 -0.51 -7.08
N ARG A 45 3.72 -0.85 -5.96
CA ARG A 45 3.40 -2.21 -5.54
C ARG A 45 1.91 -2.34 -5.31
N GLY A 46 1.39 -3.55 -5.44
CA GLY A 46 0.02 -3.86 -5.10
C GLY A 46 -0.17 -5.33 -4.81
N TYR A 47 -1.40 -5.69 -4.45
CA TYR A 47 -1.81 -7.07 -4.24
C TYR A 47 -3.03 -7.37 -5.11
N ASP A 48 -2.97 -8.43 -5.90
CA ASP A 48 -4.05 -8.79 -6.83
C ASP A 48 -5.12 -9.72 -6.20
N GLY A 49 -5.00 -9.98 -4.90
CA GLY A 49 -5.83 -10.94 -4.16
C GLY A 49 -5.14 -12.30 -3.94
N SER A 50 -4.05 -12.58 -4.65
CA SER A 50 -3.27 -13.82 -4.53
C SER A 50 -1.76 -13.60 -4.40
N SER A 51 -1.23 -12.54 -5.00
CA SER A 51 0.20 -12.28 -5.11
C SER A 51 0.53 -10.79 -5.09
N TYR A 52 1.75 -10.47 -4.68
CA TYR A 52 2.25 -9.10 -4.75
C TYR A 52 2.77 -8.80 -6.15
N VAL A 53 2.29 -7.69 -6.70
CA VAL A 53 2.64 -7.23 -8.06
C VAL A 53 3.42 -5.92 -8.00
N THR A 54 4.26 -5.70 -9.00
CA THR A 54 4.93 -4.41 -9.24
C THR A 54 4.30 -3.79 -10.48
N PHE A 55 4.00 -2.49 -10.42
CA PHE A 55 3.52 -1.72 -11.56
C PHE A 55 4.66 -0.88 -12.13
N ASP A 56 4.95 -1.09 -13.41
CA ASP A 56 5.86 -0.25 -14.16
C ASP A 56 5.12 0.93 -14.80
N VAL A 57 5.73 2.10 -14.78
CA VAL A 57 5.22 3.29 -15.46
C VAL A 57 5.99 3.46 -16.75
N THR A 58 5.31 3.28 -17.88
CA THR A 58 5.85 3.66 -19.20
C THR A 58 5.22 4.96 -19.65
N ALA A 59 5.99 5.82 -20.32
CA ALA A 59 5.43 6.96 -21.01
C ALA A 59 4.53 6.47 -22.17
N ASP A 60 3.42 7.18 -22.39
CA ASP A 60 2.65 7.05 -23.63
C ASP A 60 3.50 7.56 -24.81
N ALA A 61 3.42 6.88 -25.95
CA ALA A 61 4.33 7.06 -27.09
C ALA A 61 4.02 8.29 -27.95
#